data_AF-M2AGK6-F1
#
_entry.id   AF-M2AGK6-F1
#
_cell.length_a   1.000
_cell.length_b   1.000
_cell.length_c   1.000
_cell.angle_alpha   90.00
_cell.angle_beta   90.00
_cell.angle_gamma   90.00
#
_symmetry.space_group_name_H-M   'P 1'
#
loop_
_entity.id
_entity.type
_entity.pdbx_description
1 polymer ?
#
loop_
_entity_poly.entity_id
_entity_poly.type
_entity_poly.pdbx_seq_one_letter_code
_entity_poly.pdbx_strand_id
1 'polypeptide(L)'
;MSEKTSEITDWETKKFNELFDDEIRVLTRRRANSNDCSIEDLKGTLNALYILEGNNIAGRSKVHEIALSASIAAYEKFIEDWKNEK
;
A
#
# COMPACT_ATOMS: atom_id res chain seq x y z
N MET A 1 26.43 -12.70 -17.68
CA MET A 1 25.20 -12.83 -16.88
C MET A 1 24.85 -11.43 -16.41
N SER A 2 23.73 -10.87 -16.87
CA SER A 2 23.35 -9.49 -16.52
C SER A 2 22.39 -9.59 -15.35
N GLU A 3 22.88 -9.28 -14.15
CA GLU A 3 22.07 -9.06 -12.96
C GLU A 3 21.21 -7.81 -13.23
N LYS A 4 19.98 -8.04 -13.73
CA LYS A 4 18.94 -7.02 -13.77
C LYS A 4 18.41 -6.82 -12.35
N THR A 5 19.20 -6.17 -11.51
CA THR A 5 18.68 -5.55 -10.30
C THR A 5 17.93 -4.33 -10.78
N SER A 6 16.60 -4.39 -10.77
CA SER A 6 15.71 -3.29 -11.14
C SER A 6 16.11 -2.04 -10.35
N GLU A 7 16.86 -1.13 -10.96
CA GLU A 7 17.20 0.16 -10.36
C GLU A 7 15.91 0.95 -10.21
N ILE A 8 15.35 0.96 -8.99
CA ILE A 8 14.27 1.89 -8.63
C ILE A 8 14.90 3.28 -8.72
N THR A 9 14.38 4.09 -9.62
CA THR A 9 14.86 5.45 -9.82
C THR A 9 14.44 6.34 -8.65
N ASP A 10 15.21 7.40 -8.38
CA ASP A 10 14.95 8.31 -7.23
C ASP A 10 13.52 8.87 -7.21
N TRP A 11 12.93 9.14 -8.38
CA TRP A 11 11.57 9.64 -8.48
C TRP A 11 10.52 8.58 -8.14
N GLU A 12 10.78 7.30 -8.43
CA GLU A 12 9.86 6.20 -8.11
C GLU A 12 9.84 5.95 -6.60
N THR A 13 11.00 5.93 -5.96
CA THR A 13 11.14 5.84 -4.50
C THR A 13 10.45 7.01 -3.82
N LYS A 14 10.70 8.24 -4.30
CA LYS A 14 10.03 9.42 -3.78
C LYS A 14 8.52 9.31 -3.92
N LYS A 15 8.04 8.89 -5.09
CA LYS A 15 6.60 8.78 -5.34
C LYS A 15 5.94 7.70 -4.49
N PHE A 16 6.64 6.58 -4.30
CA PHE A 16 6.21 5.52 -3.40
C PHE A 16 6.06 6.05 -1.98
N ASN A 17 7.09 6.71 -1.43
CA ASN A 17 7.08 7.24 -0.07
C ASN A 17 5.96 8.27 0.12
N GLU A 18 5.78 9.19 -0.84
CA GLU A 18 4.67 10.17 -0.80
C GLU A 18 3.31 9.48 -0.68
N LEU A 19 3.04 8.48 -1.53
CA LEU A 19 1.76 7.78 -1.54
C LEU A 19 1.58 6.89 -0.30
N PHE A 20 2.65 6.28 0.17
CA PHE A 20 2.66 5.49 1.39
C PHE A 20 2.28 6.35 2.61
N ASP A 21 2.95 7.49 2.78
CA ASP A 21 2.71 8.40 3.90
C ASP A 21 1.29 8.99 3.86
N ASP A 22 0.80 9.33 2.67
CA ASP A 22 -0.57 9.81 2.47
C ASP A 22 -1.59 8.73 2.85
N GLU A 23 -1.37 7.47 2.46
CA GLU A 23 -2.27 6.37 2.77
C GLU A 23 -2.29 6.05 4.27
N ILE A 24 -1.12 6.02 4.94
CA ILE A 24 -1.02 5.90 6.40
C ILE A 24 -1.81 7.02 7.10
N ARG A 25 -1.72 8.26 6.60
CA ARG A 25 -2.46 9.39 7.16
C ARG A 25 -3.97 9.22 7.01
N VAL A 26 -4.44 8.71 5.87
CA VAL A 26 -5.86 8.41 5.63
C VAL A 26 -6.34 7.30 6.56
N LEU A 27 -5.60 6.20 6.68
CA LEU A 27 -5.92 5.08 7.58
C LEU A 27 -5.97 5.52 9.05
N THR A 28 -5.01 6.33 9.47
CA THR A 28 -4.97 6.90 10.83
C THR A 28 -6.21 7.75 11.11
N ARG A 29 -6.60 8.61 10.16
CA ARG A 29 -7.84 9.41 10.27
C ARG A 29 -9.08 8.52 10.26
N ARG A 30 -9.11 7.47 9.44
CA ARG A 30 -10.23 6.52 9.36
C ARG A 30 -10.40 5.80 10.70
N ARG A 31 -9.32 5.32 11.31
CA ARG A 31 -9.32 4.73 12.67
C ARG A 31 -9.80 5.72 13.73
N ALA A 32 -9.35 6.98 13.66
CA ALA A 32 -9.72 8.00 14.65
C ALA A 32 -11.19 8.45 14.55
N ASN A 33 -11.78 8.46 13.36
CA ASN A 33 -13.14 9.00 13.12
C ASN A 33 -14.24 7.95 13.05
N SER A 34 -13.93 6.65 13.07
CA SER A 34 -14.93 5.61 12.82
C SER A 34 -15.21 4.77 14.06
N ASN A 35 -16.49 4.61 14.40
CA ASN A 35 -16.95 3.57 15.32
C ASN A 35 -16.87 2.15 14.71
N ASP A 36 -16.83 2.06 13.37
CA ASP A 36 -16.89 0.79 12.61
C ASP A 36 -15.59 0.46 11.85
N CYS A 37 -14.46 1.10 12.16
CA CYS A 37 -13.18 0.70 11.55
C CYS A 37 -12.58 -0.45 12.35
N SER A 38 -12.61 -1.66 11.79
CA SER A 38 -11.95 -2.82 12.36
C SER A 38 -10.73 -3.25 11.54
N ILE A 39 -9.83 -4.01 12.18
CA ILE A 39 -8.71 -4.67 11.47
C ILE A 39 -9.25 -5.61 10.37
N GLU A 40 -10.43 -6.19 10.54
CA GLU A 40 -11.03 -7.08 9.53
C GLU A 40 -11.44 -6.31 8.26
N ASP A 41 -11.98 -5.10 8.40
CA ASP A 41 -12.31 -4.24 7.26
C ASP A 41 -11.05 -3.84 6.46
N LEU A 42 -9.98 -3.54 7.17
CA LEU A 42 -8.69 -3.21 6.57
C LEU A 42 -8.09 -4.42 5.84
N LYS A 43 -8.19 -5.61 6.42
CA LYS A 43 -7.78 -6.86 5.75
C LYS A 43 -8.62 -7.15 4.51
N GLY A 44 -9.93 -6.90 4.55
CA GLY A 44 -10.80 -7.03 3.38
C GLY A 44 -10.36 -6.12 2.24
N THR A 45 -10.00 -4.88 2.56
CA THR A 45 -9.47 -3.92 1.58
C THR A 45 -8.10 -4.37 1.06
N LEU A 46 -7.18 -4.79 1.94
CA LEU A 46 -5.86 -5.30 1.57
C LEU A 46 -5.95 -6.50 0.63
N ASN A 47 -6.87 -7.43 0.88
CA ASN A 47 -7.11 -8.56 -0.01
C ASN A 47 -7.58 -8.12 -1.40
N ALA A 48 -8.44 -7.09 -1.48
CA ALA A 48 -8.84 -6.53 -2.76
C ALA A 48 -7.67 -5.87 -3.51
N LEU A 49 -6.77 -5.18 -2.81
CA LEU A 49 -5.54 -4.62 -3.39
C LEU A 49 -4.62 -5.72 -3.93
N TYR A 50 -4.45 -6.83 -3.20
CA TYR A 50 -3.69 -7.98 -3.66
C TYR A 50 -4.31 -8.67 -4.87
N ILE A 51 -5.63 -8.79 -4.92
CA ILE A 51 -6.33 -9.29 -6.12
C ILE A 51 -6.09 -8.34 -7.30
N LEU A 52 -6.14 -7.03 -7.07
CA LEU A 52 -5.89 -6.01 -8.10
C LEU A 52 -4.44 -6.05 -8.61
N GLU A 53 -3.49 -6.34 -7.73
CA GLU A 53 -2.07 -6.54 -8.05
C GLU A 53 -1.87 -7.85 -8.82
N GLY A 54 -2.43 -8.97 -8.36
CA GLY A 54 -2.33 -10.27 -9.04
C GLY A 54 -3.01 -10.28 -10.41
N ASN A 55 -4.10 -9.51 -10.55
CA ASN A 55 -4.70 -9.19 -11.84
C ASN A 55 -3.90 -8.13 -12.60
N ASN A 56 -2.56 -8.12 -12.51
CA ASN A 56 -1.71 -7.13 -13.18
C ASN A 56 -1.80 -7.29 -14.70
N ILE A 57 -2.85 -6.69 -15.24
CA ILE A 57 -3.15 -6.57 -16.65
C ILE A 57 -1.99 -5.80 -17.28
N ALA A 58 -1.30 -6.46 -18.20
CA ALA A 58 -0.32 -5.84 -19.07
C ALA A 58 -0.84 -4.49 -19.60
N GLY A 59 -0.09 -3.41 -19.40
CA GLY A 59 -0.44 -2.07 -19.88
C GLY A 59 -0.71 -1.00 -18.82
N ARG A 60 -0.56 -1.29 -17.52
CA ARG A 60 -0.57 -0.24 -16.48
C ARG A 60 0.68 0.62 -16.54
N SER A 61 0.51 1.92 -16.30
CA SER A 61 1.64 2.86 -16.18
C SER A 61 2.44 2.58 -14.91
N LYS A 62 3.74 2.87 -14.93
CA LYS A 62 4.64 2.73 -13.79
C LYS A 62 4.16 3.45 -12.53
N VAL A 63 3.53 4.63 -12.71
CA VAL A 63 2.94 5.41 -11.61
C VAL A 63 1.84 4.63 -10.88
N HIS A 64 1.03 3.87 -11.62
CA HIS A 64 -0.07 3.10 -11.05
C HIS A 64 0.44 1.84 -10.32
N GLU A 65 1.51 1.23 -10.81
CA GLU A 65 2.21 0.16 -10.09
C GLU A 65 2.73 0.67 -8.75
N ILE A 66 3.42 1.81 -8.75
CA ILE A 66 3.96 2.43 -7.53
C ILE A 66 2.84 2.77 -6.55
N ALA A 67 1.74 3.33 -7.03
CA ALA A 67 0.60 3.64 -6.19
C ALA A 67 0.00 2.38 -5.55
N LEU A 68 -0.20 1.32 -6.32
CA LEU A 68 -0.75 0.06 -5.81
C LEU A 68 0.19 -0.57 -4.76
N SER A 69 1.49 -0.63 -5.05
CA SER A 69 2.48 -1.16 -4.10
C SER A 69 2.56 -0.31 -2.82
N ALA A 70 2.50 1.02 -2.94
CA ALA A 70 2.52 1.92 -1.78
C ALA A 70 1.28 1.72 -0.90
N SER A 71 0.09 1.60 -1.51
CA SER A 71 -1.14 1.32 -0.78
C SER A 71 -1.11 -0.03 -0.08
N ILE A 72 -0.67 -1.10 -0.75
CA ILE A 72 -0.52 -2.43 -0.13
C ILE A 72 0.39 -2.35 1.09
N ALA A 73 1.60 -1.78 0.92
CA ALA A 73 2.56 -1.64 2.01
C ALA A 73 2.01 -0.81 3.18
N ALA A 74 1.27 0.27 2.90
CA ALA A 74 0.67 1.10 3.94
C ALA A 74 -0.39 0.33 4.74
N TYR A 75 -1.26 -0.43 4.06
CA TYR A 75 -2.27 -1.25 4.73
C TYR A 75 -1.63 -2.36 5.57
N GLU A 76 -0.61 -3.05 5.05
CA GLU A 76 0.11 -4.08 5.79
C GLU A 76 0.75 -3.51 7.05
N LYS A 77 1.50 -2.42 6.89
CA LYS A 77 2.21 -1.78 7.98
C LYS A 77 1.24 -1.31 9.06
N PHE A 78 0.16 -0.63 8.66
CA PHE A 78 -0.84 -0.14 9.58
C PHE A 78 -1.56 -1.27 10.35
N ILE A 79 -1.90 -2.36 9.66
CA ILE A 79 -2.52 -3.53 10.29
C ILE A 79 -1.55 -4.21 11.27
N GLU A 80 -0.28 -4.35 10.91
CA GLU A 80 0.76 -4.91 11.78
C GLU A 80 0.96 -4.05 13.02
N ASP A 81 1.15 -2.75 12.84
CA ASP A 81 1.37 -1.81 13.95
C ASP A 81 0.17 -1.82 14.91
N TRP A 82 -1.06 -1.79 14.38
CA TRP A 82 -2.26 -1.86 15.21
C TRP A 82 -2.40 -3.21 15.94
N LYS A 83 -1.97 -4.33 15.35
CA LYS A 83 -1.95 -5.62 16.06
C LYS A 83 -0.92 -5.64 17.18
N ASN A 84 0.23 -5.01 16.99
CA ASN A 84 1.32 -4.96 17.96
C ASN A 84 1.11 -3.92 19.08
N GLU A 85 0.19 -2.97 18.89
CA GLU A 85 -0.27 -2.05 19.95
C GLU A 85 -1.14 -2.74 21.03
N LYS A 86 -1.63 -3.96 20.76
CA LYS A 86 -2.40 -4.78 21.72
C LYS A 86 -1.48 -5.70 22.52
#